data_AF-A0A1B6BZ54-F1
#
_entry.id   AF-A0A1B6BZ54-F1
#
_cell.length_a   1.000
_cell.length_b   1.000
_cell.length_c   1.000
_cell.angle_alpha   90.00
_cell.angle_beta   90.00
_cell.angle_gamma   90.00
#
_symmetry.space_group_name_H-M   'P 1'
#
loop_
_entity.id
_entity.type
_entity.pdbx_description
1 polymer ?
#
loop_
_entity_poly.entity_id
_entity_poly.type
_entity_poly.pdbx_seq_one_letter_code
_entity_poly.pdbx_strand_id
1 'polypeptide(L)'
;MQEGNTLQYACRNMTEQANILNQAKISLQFDKIPESIQNYTYKAYSFIRQLAYAYHSEDLVSNRNPSKQLNFEVKLSPKLRYVNVSLDAPLLSAQFNNIWVHPNVEPLLTVHPEYSTAERFLQVATQKQYLPTCVVDKNFAQTFDNNTYPVRLGKCWHVMFQEAPKNFESRRHPSKSQSQSQYQNYQPQASVLVRDSDSSEQKDVMIILDNNVIYMRPSGSSSRSSSAQSNSPQANIQINGQQVSVSSKSFQKQYDSDNDAFVQYYALPSGALRIFAPQHDLEVQYDGTGVKVL
;
A
#
# COMPACT_ATOMS: atom_id res chain seq x y z
N MET A 1 14.88 -2.03 8.84
CA MET A 1 14.82 -3.28 8.04
C MET A 1 16.25 -3.82 7.97
N GLN A 2 16.60 -4.83 8.77
CA GLN A 2 18.00 -5.23 9.02
C GLN A 2 18.52 -6.34 8.07
N GLU A 3 17.64 -7.05 7.36
CA GLU A 3 18.03 -8.22 6.53
C GLU A 3 17.92 -8.00 5.02
N GLY A 4 17.54 -6.80 4.58
CA GLY A 4 17.37 -6.48 3.15
C GLY A 4 16.10 -7.02 2.51
N ASN A 5 15.21 -7.69 3.28
CA ASN A 5 13.86 -7.99 2.83
C ASN A 5 12.94 -6.81 3.16
N THR A 6 12.45 -6.10 2.15
CA THR A 6 11.71 -4.84 2.27
C THR A 6 10.25 -4.98 1.83
N LEU A 7 9.93 -5.99 1.04
CA LEU A 7 8.61 -6.14 0.39
C LEU A 7 7.69 -7.12 1.12
N GLN A 8 8.23 -7.90 2.06
CA GLN A 8 7.47 -8.88 2.85
C GLN A 8 6.33 -8.25 3.65
N TYR A 9 5.28 -9.03 3.94
CA TYR A 9 4.11 -8.58 4.67
C TYR A 9 4.43 -7.88 5.99
N ALA A 10 5.40 -8.37 6.76
CA ALA A 10 5.82 -7.74 8.02
C ALA A 10 6.34 -6.31 7.79
N CYS A 11 7.15 -6.10 6.75
CA CYS A 11 7.66 -4.78 6.38
C CYS A 11 6.55 -3.87 5.82
N ARG A 12 5.64 -4.43 5.02
CA ARG A 12 4.45 -3.72 4.52
C ARG A 12 3.57 -3.22 5.67
N ASN A 13 3.26 -4.10 6.62
CA ASN A 13 2.45 -3.77 7.79
C ASN A 13 3.09 -2.66 8.65
N MET A 14 4.41 -2.73 8.86
CA MET A 14 5.14 -1.68 9.58
C MET A 14 5.14 -0.35 8.82
N THR A 15 5.28 -0.39 7.49
CA THR A 15 5.28 0.81 6.64
C THR A 15 3.90 1.47 6.59
N GLU A 16 2.84 0.66 6.46
CA GLU A 16 1.45 1.10 6.55
C GLU A 16 1.21 1.84 7.88
N GLN A 17 1.61 1.25 9.01
CA GLN A 17 1.47 1.89 10.32
C GLN A 17 2.28 3.17 10.47
N ALA A 18 3.49 3.23 9.90
CA ALA A 18 4.34 4.41 9.96
C ALA A 18 3.79 5.61 9.16
N ASN A 19 2.98 5.34 8.13
CA ASN A 19 2.38 6.35 7.27
C ASN A 19 0.99 6.83 7.73
N ILE A 20 0.48 6.31 8.84
CA ILE A 20 -0.79 6.77 9.41
C ILE A 20 -0.59 8.13 10.06
N LEU A 21 -1.35 9.13 9.58
CA LEU A 21 -1.46 10.40 10.26
C LEU A 21 -2.31 10.22 11.52
N ASN A 22 -1.64 10.22 12.67
CA ASN A 22 -2.25 9.99 13.99
C ASN A 22 -2.48 11.27 14.80
N GLN A 23 -2.17 12.44 14.23
CA GLN A 23 -2.38 13.73 14.85
C GLN A 23 -2.95 14.72 13.84
N ALA A 24 -4.05 15.38 14.21
CA ALA A 24 -4.65 16.46 13.45
C ALA A 24 -4.77 17.68 14.35
N LYS A 25 -4.30 18.83 13.86
CA LYS A 25 -4.51 20.15 14.49
C LYS A 25 -5.25 21.03 13.51
N ILE A 26 -6.42 21.50 13.90
CA ILE A 26 -7.27 22.36 13.09
C ILE A 26 -7.47 23.66 13.87
N SER A 27 -7.07 24.77 13.26
CA SER A 27 -7.29 26.12 13.81
C SER A 27 -8.24 26.87 12.90
N LEU A 28 -9.44 27.16 13.39
CA LEU A 28 -10.47 27.92 12.68
C LEU A 28 -10.51 29.34 13.23
N GLN A 29 -10.37 30.31 12.33
CA GLN A 29 -10.57 31.72 12.64
C GLN A 29 -11.93 32.16 12.08
N PHE A 30 -12.69 32.92 12.87
CA PHE A 30 -14.05 33.34 12.50
C PHE A 30 -14.37 34.72 13.06
N ASP A 31 -15.15 35.50 12.31
CA ASP A 31 -15.68 36.78 12.81
C ASP A 31 -17.02 36.62 13.52
N LYS A 32 -17.92 35.78 12.98
CA LYS A 32 -19.20 35.41 13.59
C LYS A 32 -19.53 33.96 13.26
N ILE A 33 -19.87 33.16 14.27
CA ILE A 33 -20.41 31.81 14.08
C ILE A 33 -21.94 31.92 14.06
N PRO A 34 -22.64 31.44 13.02
CA PRO A 34 -24.10 31.37 13.00
C PRO A 34 -24.65 30.63 14.23
N GLU A 35 -25.73 31.15 14.84
CA GLU A 35 -26.35 30.53 16.03
C GLU A 35 -26.73 29.07 15.84
N SER A 36 -27.20 28.70 14.64
CA SER A 36 -27.51 27.30 14.30
C SER A 36 -26.29 26.39 14.51
N ILE A 37 -25.10 26.82 14.08
CA ILE A 37 -23.86 26.04 14.24
C ILE A 37 -23.47 25.97 15.72
N GLN A 38 -23.62 27.05 16.48
CA GLN A 38 -23.35 27.05 17.92
C GLN A 38 -24.23 26.03 18.66
N ASN A 39 -25.54 26.00 18.35
CA ASN A 39 -26.49 25.12 19.03
C ASN A 39 -26.23 23.64 18.70
N TYR A 40 -25.97 23.31 17.42
CA TYR A 40 -25.60 21.95 17.04
C TYR A 40 -24.27 21.50 17.65
N THR A 41 -23.27 22.38 17.67
CA THR A 41 -21.96 22.09 18.27
C THR A 41 -22.09 21.86 19.77
N TYR A 42 -22.88 22.68 20.47
CA TYR A 42 -23.13 22.51 21.91
C TYR A 42 -23.85 21.20 22.22
N LYS A 43 -24.85 20.81 21.43
CA LYS A 43 -25.52 19.51 21.58
C LYS A 43 -24.56 18.34 21.37
N ALA A 44 -23.76 18.38 20.31
CA ALA A 44 -22.75 17.35 20.05
C ALA A 44 -21.73 17.26 21.20
N TYR A 45 -21.25 18.41 21.68
CA TYR A 45 -20.38 18.50 22.85
C TYR A 45 -21.02 17.89 24.10
N SER A 46 -22.26 18.25 24.43
CA SER A 46 -22.98 17.73 25.59
C SER A 46 -23.13 16.21 25.54
N PHE A 47 -23.39 15.65 24.35
CA PHE A 47 -23.48 14.21 24.16
C PHE A 47 -22.14 13.52 24.40
N ILE A 48 -21.06 14.03 23.82
CA ILE A 48 -19.70 13.49 24.02
C ILE A 48 -19.29 13.61 25.48
N ARG A 49 -19.57 14.74 26.13
CA ARG A 49 -19.30 14.96 27.56
C ARG A 49 -19.95 13.89 28.42
N GLN A 50 -21.18 13.51 28.13
CA GLN A 50 -21.91 12.51 28.90
C GLN A 50 -21.37 11.09 28.66
N LEU A 51 -21.05 10.75 27.40
CA LEU A 51 -20.47 9.44 27.06
C LEU A 51 -19.05 9.25 27.59
N ALA A 52 -18.24 10.31 27.53
CA ALA A 52 -16.82 10.29 27.92
C ALA A 52 -16.58 10.95 29.28
N TYR A 53 -17.59 10.97 30.17
CA TYR A 53 -17.54 11.68 31.45
C TYR A 53 -16.31 11.27 32.30
N ALA A 54 -15.96 9.98 32.32
CA ALA A 54 -14.81 9.48 33.08
C ALA A 54 -13.44 9.95 32.53
N TYR A 55 -13.42 10.50 31.32
CA TYR A 55 -12.21 10.88 30.58
C TYR A 55 -12.17 12.38 30.26
N HIS A 56 -13.16 13.16 30.72
CA HIS A 56 -13.32 14.58 30.41
C HIS A 56 -12.74 15.49 31.51
N SER A 57 -12.17 16.61 31.09
CA SER A 57 -11.83 17.73 31.95
C SER A 57 -12.17 19.04 31.23
N GLU A 58 -12.77 19.99 31.95
CA GLU A 58 -13.19 21.28 31.41
C GLU A 58 -12.57 22.41 32.23
N ASP A 59 -12.13 23.46 31.54
CA ASP A 59 -11.78 24.74 32.14
C ASP A 59 -12.66 25.85 31.55
N LEU A 60 -13.47 26.44 32.42
CA LEU A 60 -14.38 27.55 32.14
C LEU A 60 -13.91 28.85 32.82
N VAL A 61 -13.00 28.76 33.80
CA VAL A 61 -12.71 29.84 34.77
C VAL A 61 -11.36 30.50 34.48
N SER A 62 -10.34 29.72 34.15
CA SER A 62 -9.00 30.22 33.79
C SER A 62 -8.76 30.31 32.29
N ASN A 63 -9.81 30.08 31.48
CA ASN A 63 -9.71 30.11 30.03
C ASN A 63 -9.33 31.51 29.50
N ARG A 64 -8.20 31.59 28.79
CA ARG A 64 -7.69 32.82 28.12
C ARG A 64 -7.63 32.66 26.60
N ASN A 65 -8.49 31.82 26.03
CA ASN A 65 -8.51 31.55 24.60
C ASN A 65 -8.88 32.79 23.78
N PRO A 66 -8.34 32.93 22.56
CA PRO A 66 -8.68 34.05 21.69
C PRO A 66 -10.17 34.05 21.32
N SER A 67 -10.82 35.21 21.36
CA SER A 67 -12.28 35.35 21.18
C SER A 67 -12.81 35.00 19.79
N LYS A 68 -11.94 34.88 18.79
CA LYS A 68 -12.26 34.63 17.37
C LYS A 68 -11.57 33.39 16.79
N GLN A 69 -11.10 32.51 17.67
CA GLN A 69 -10.36 31.32 17.27
C GLN A 69 -10.93 30.10 17.98
N LEU A 70 -11.03 29.00 17.22
CA LEU A 70 -11.32 27.69 17.75
C LEU A 70 -10.19 26.77 17.33
N ASN A 71 -9.53 26.15 18.30
CA ASN A 71 -8.52 25.15 18.05
C ASN A 71 -9.08 23.78 18.42
N PHE A 72 -8.94 22.83 17.51
CA PHE A 72 -9.32 21.46 17.70
C PHE A 72 -8.10 20.60 17.42
N GLU A 73 -7.73 19.77 18.38
CA GLU A 73 -6.63 18.83 18.23
C GLU A 73 -7.08 17.42 18.60
N VAL A 74 -6.75 16.48 17.71
CA VAL A 74 -6.98 15.05 17.90
C VAL A 74 -5.61 14.38 17.82
N LYS A 75 -5.27 13.63 18.85
CA LYS A 75 -3.99 12.92 18.94
C LYS A 75 -4.23 11.48 19.36
N LEU A 76 -3.96 10.56 18.45
CA LEU A 76 -4.00 9.13 18.74
C LEU A 76 -2.63 8.67 19.28
N SER A 77 -2.66 7.69 20.18
CA SER A 77 -1.46 7.01 20.66
C SER A 77 -0.71 6.33 19.49
N PRO A 78 0.60 6.03 19.60
CA PRO A 78 1.37 5.37 18.53
C PRO A 78 0.80 4.02 18.08
N LYS A 79 0.07 3.31 18.97
CA LYS A 79 -0.60 2.04 18.66
C LYS A 79 -2.08 2.22 18.31
N LEU A 80 -2.54 3.45 18.16
CA LEU A 80 -3.91 3.85 17.80
C LEU A 80 -5.01 3.33 18.74
N ARG A 81 -4.66 2.86 19.94
CA ARG A 81 -5.60 2.29 20.93
C ARG A 81 -6.32 3.33 21.77
N TYR A 82 -5.73 4.52 21.88
CA TYR A 82 -6.25 5.63 22.68
C TYR A 82 -6.22 6.91 21.86
N VAL A 83 -7.19 7.77 22.07
CA VAL A 83 -7.26 9.11 21.49
C VAL A 83 -7.41 10.16 22.58
N ASN A 84 -6.65 11.25 22.40
CA ASN A 84 -6.82 12.48 23.15
C ASN A 84 -7.44 13.51 22.22
N VAL A 85 -8.49 14.17 22.68
CA VAL A 85 -9.19 15.23 21.96
C VAL A 85 -9.15 16.48 22.81
N SER A 86 -8.66 17.58 22.25
CA SER A 86 -8.68 18.89 22.90
C SER A 86 -9.41 19.89 22.03
N LEU A 87 -10.28 20.67 22.67
CA LEU A 87 -11.05 21.74 22.07
C LEU A 87 -10.79 23.00 22.88
N ASP A 88 -10.19 24.00 22.26
CA ASP A 88 -10.02 25.34 22.81
C ASP A 88 -10.95 26.29 22.06
N ALA A 89 -12.03 26.68 22.72
CA ALA A 89 -13.00 27.64 22.24
C ALA A 89 -12.96 28.92 23.09
N PRO A 90 -13.53 30.05 22.61
CA PRO A 90 -13.52 31.31 23.34
C PRO A 90 -14.07 31.26 24.76
N LEU A 91 -15.08 30.41 24.99
CA LEU A 91 -15.80 30.32 26.26
C LEU A 91 -15.41 29.10 27.10
N LEU A 92 -14.75 28.10 26.51
CA LEU A 92 -14.35 26.87 27.22
C LEU A 92 -13.11 26.24 26.59
N SER A 93 -12.29 25.62 27.43
CA SER A 93 -11.33 24.60 27.01
C SER A 93 -11.82 23.25 27.53
N ALA A 94 -11.88 22.26 26.64
CA ALA A 94 -12.27 20.90 26.97
C ALA A 94 -11.19 19.92 26.51
N GLN A 95 -10.87 18.97 27.36
CA GLN A 95 -9.95 17.89 27.03
C GLN A 95 -10.60 16.55 27.36
N PHE A 96 -10.43 15.60 26.45
CA PHE A 96 -10.80 14.23 26.63
C PHE A 96 -9.54 13.39 26.46
N ASN A 97 -9.09 12.74 27.52
CA ASN A 97 -7.81 12.05 27.54
C ASN A 97 -8.00 10.55 27.68
N ASN A 98 -7.21 9.77 26.95
CA ASN A 98 -7.20 8.30 26.99
C ASN A 98 -8.54 7.64 26.64
N ILE A 99 -9.31 8.21 25.70
CA ILE A 99 -10.51 7.55 25.19
C ILE A 99 -10.09 6.31 24.40
N TRP A 100 -10.63 5.15 24.76
CA TRP A 100 -10.35 3.90 24.05
C TRP A 100 -10.94 3.92 22.63
N VAL A 101 -10.14 3.46 21.67
CA VAL A 101 -10.51 3.35 20.25
C VAL A 101 -10.62 1.87 19.90
N HIS A 102 -11.82 1.45 19.47
CA HIS A 102 -12.03 0.09 18.97
C HIS A 102 -11.33 -0.07 17.61
N PRO A 103 -10.65 -1.20 17.33
CA PRO A 103 -9.95 -1.43 16.05
C PRO A 103 -10.83 -1.17 14.81
N ASN A 104 -12.10 -1.57 14.83
CA ASN A 104 -13.05 -1.33 13.73
C ASN A 104 -13.37 0.16 13.45
N VAL A 105 -13.16 1.08 14.39
CA VAL A 105 -13.39 2.52 14.19
C VAL A 105 -12.09 3.31 13.94
N GLU A 106 -10.93 2.68 14.18
CA GLU A 106 -9.62 3.27 13.94
C GLU A 106 -9.46 3.80 12.50
N PRO A 107 -9.89 3.08 11.45
CA PRO A 107 -9.83 3.59 10.07
C PRO A 107 -10.60 4.90 9.82
N LEU A 108 -11.64 5.19 10.61
CA LEU A 108 -12.45 6.42 10.48
C LEU A 108 -11.77 7.64 11.11
N LEU A 109 -10.87 7.43 12.06
CA LEU A 109 -10.24 8.49 12.85
C LEU A 109 -8.84 8.86 12.35
N THR A 110 -8.37 8.19 11.32
CA THR A 110 -6.99 8.27 10.84
C THR A 110 -6.95 8.41 9.33
N VAL A 111 -5.95 9.11 8.82
CA VAL A 111 -5.78 9.34 7.38
C VAL A 111 -4.52 8.61 6.91
N HIS A 112 -4.62 7.91 5.79
CA HIS A 112 -3.49 7.27 5.12
C HIS A 112 -3.33 7.85 3.71
N PRO A 113 -2.09 8.15 3.25
CA PRO A 113 -1.87 8.77 1.95
C PRO A 113 -2.17 7.85 0.76
N GLU A 114 -2.10 6.53 0.94
CA GLU A 114 -2.25 5.54 -0.13
C GLU A 114 -3.57 4.78 -0.09
N TYR A 115 -4.21 4.65 1.08
CA TYR A 115 -5.39 3.80 1.26
C TYR A 115 -6.57 4.64 1.71
N SER A 116 -7.68 4.48 1.02
CA SER A 116 -8.95 5.07 1.42
C SER A 116 -9.44 4.47 2.74
N THR A 117 -10.31 5.19 3.43
CA THR A 117 -10.96 4.71 4.65
C THR A 117 -11.69 3.38 4.43
N ALA A 118 -12.33 3.18 3.26
CA ALA A 118 -13.05 1.96 2.92
C ALA A 118 -12.09 0.76 2.77
N GLU A 119 -10.98 0.93 2.05
CA GLU A 119 -9.97 -0.13 1.88
C GLU A 119 -9.34 -0.51 3.21
N ARG A 120 -9.04 0.46 4.07
CA ARG A 120 -8.51 0.20 5.41
C ARG A 120 -9.48 -0.56 6.30
N PHE A 121 -10.77 -0.22 6.22
CA PHE A 121 -11.80 -0.99 6.91
C PHE A 121 -11.84 -2.44 6.41
N LEU A 122 -11.80 -2.65 5.09
CA LEU A 122 -11.75 -3.99 4.50
C LEU A 122 -10.47 -4.74 4.90
N GLN A 123 -9.33 -4.07 5.01
CA GLN A 123 -8.11 -4.67 5.54
C GLN A 123 -8.29 -5.11 7.00
N VAL A 124 -8.89 -4.30 7.88
CA VAL A 124 -9.18 -4.75 9.26
C VAL A 124 -10.12 -5.94 9.28
N ALA A 125 -11.21 -5.90 8.49
CA ALA A 125 -12.21 -6.95 8.44
C ALA A 125 -11.67 -8.28 7.87
N THR A 126 -10.71 -8.23 6.95
CA THR A 126 -10.09 -9.39 6.30
C THR A 126 -8.74 -9.78 6.89
N GLN A 127 -8.38 -9.27 8.08
CA GLN A 127 -7.06 -9.53 8.70
C GLN A 127 -5.87 -9.19 7.78
N LYS A 128 -6.04 -8.11 7.00
CA LYS A 128 -5.14 -7.55 5.99
C LYS A 128 -4.88 -8.47 4.79
N GLN A 129 -5.84 -9.35 4.47
CA GLN A 129 -5.84 -10.14 3.23
C GLN A 129 -6.60 -9.45 2.08
N TYR A 130 -7.22 -8.30 2.33
CA TYR A 130 -7.74 -7.45 1.26
C TYR A 130 -6.59 -6.96 0.37
N LEU A 131 -6.67 -7.28 -0.93
CA LEU A 131 -5.60 -7.12 -1.94
C LEU A 131 -4.35 -7.97 -1.58
N PRO A 132 -4.44 -9.30 -1.73
CA PRO A 132 -3.32 -10.19 -1.43
C PRO A 132 -2.18 -9.91 -2.40
N THR A 133 -0.94 -10.10 -1.96
CA THR A 133 0.24 -9.87 -2.80
C THR A 133 1.17 -11.08 -2.75
N CYS A 134 1.78 -11.42 -3.87
CA CYS A 134 2.87 -12.38 -3.94
C CYS A 134 4.19 -11.63 -4.01
N VAL A 135 5.19 -12.04 -3.22
CA VAL A 135 6.48 -11.37 -3.12
C VAL A 135 7.60 -12.38 -3.27
N VAL A 136 8.61 -12.04 -4.08
CA VAL A 136 9.89 -12.72 -4.08
C VAL A 136 10.95 -11.67 -3.78
N ASP A 137 11.51 -11.77 -2.58
CA ASP A 137 12.51 -10.85 -2.04
C ASP A 137 13.90 -11.50 -2.06
N LYS A 138 14.87 -10.89 -1.39
CA LYS A 138 16.26 -11.37 -1.31
C LYS A 138 16.37 -12.87 -1.03
N ASN A 139 15.80 -13.32 0.10
CA ASN A 139 15.94 -14.70 0.59
C ASN A 139 14.62 -15.41 0.85
N PHE A 140 13.49 -14.74 0.68
CA PHE A 140 12.17 -15.27 1.02
C PHE A 140 11.17 -15.01 -0.10
N ALA A 141 10.29 -15.98 -0.30
CA ALA A 141 9.09 -15.83 -1.09
C ALA A 141 7.87 -15.83 -0.15
N GLN A 142 6.85 -15.06 -0.53
CA GLN A 142 5.57 -15.02 0.13
C GLN A 142 4.47 -15.21 -0.91
N THR A 143 3.54 -16.15 -0.66
CA THR A 143 2.38 -16.38 -1.53
C THR A 143 1.24 -15.40 -1.23
N PHE A 144 0.24 -15.33 -2.11
CA PHE A 144 -0.98 -14.54 -1.92
C PHE A 144 -1.70 -14.87 -0.60
N ASP A 145 -1.61 -16.13 -0.17
CA ASP A 145 -2.22 -16.67 1.05
C ASP A 145 -1.41 -16.34 2.31
N ASN A 146 -0.39 -15.49 2.21
CA ASN A 146 0.50 -15.07 3.30
C ASN A 146 1.39 -16.19 3.85
N ASN A 147 1.73 -17.19 3.03
CA ASN A 147 2.72 -18.20 3.40
C ASN A 147 4.12 -17.76 2.98
N THR A 148 5.02 -17.58 3.96
CA THR A 148 6.41 -17.18 3.74
C THR A 148 7.35 -18.39 3.86
N TYR A 149 8.26 -18.56 2.89
CA TYR A 149 9.26 -19.62 2.90
C TYR A 149 10.59 -19.14 2.32
N PRO A 150 11.73 -19.69 2.76
CA PRO A 150 13.04 -19.31 2.23
C PRO A 150 13.21 -19.79 0.79
N VAL A 151 13.83 -18.97 -0.06
CA VAL A 151 14.05 -19.27 -1.48
C VAL A 151 15.45 -18.85 -1.93
N ARG A 152 16.05 -19.64 -2.82
CA ARG A 152 17.27 -19.31 -3.57
C ARG A 152 17.06 -19.73 -5.02
N LEU A 153 16.95 -18.77 -5.92
CA LEU A 153 16.53 -19.01 -7.30
C LEU A 153 17.72 -19.37 -8.20
N GLY A 154 18.93 -18.90 -7.88
CA GLY A 154 20.06 -19.04 -8.77
C GLY A 154 19.80 -18.33 -10.11
N LYS A 155 20.46 -18.79 -11.18
CA LYS A 155 20.48 -18.11 -12.48
C LYS A 155 19.37 -18.56 -13.44
N CYS A 156 18.61 -19.58 -13.08
CA CYS A 156 17.51 -20.10 -13.89
C CYS A 156 16.27 -19.22 -13.70
N TRP A 157 15.46 -19.08 -14.75
CA TRP A 157 14.17 -18.41 -14.64
C TRP A 157 13.17 -19.30 -13.90
N HIS A 158 12.55 -18.75 -12.86
CA HIS A 158 11.48 -19.39 -12.11
C HIS A 158 10.18 -18.61 -12.28
N VAL A 159 9.07 -19.31 -12.45
CA VAL A 159 7.75 -18.70 -12.53
C VAL A 159 7.30 -18.31 -11.12
N MET A 160 7.07 -17.02 -10.90
CA MET A 160 6.50 -16.48 -9.66
C MET A 160 4.98 -16.35 -9.75
N PHE A 161 4.50 -15.93 -10.91
CA PHE A 161 3.09 -15.75 -11.22
C PHE A 161 2.85 -16.20 -12.65
N GLN A 162 1.72 -16.86 -12.87
CA GLN A 162 1.26 -17.23 -14.19
C GLN A 162 -0.25 -17.35 -14.16
N GLU A 163 -0.91 -16.75 -15.15
CA GLU A 163 -2.32 -16.99 -15.36
C GLU A 163 -2.55 -18.44 -15.75
N ALA A 164 -3.50 -19.07 -15.07
CA ALA A 164 -3.92 -20.43 -15.34
C ALA A 164 -5.43 -20.44 -15.62
N PRO A 165 -5.89 -21.30 -16.54
CA PRO A 165 -7.31 -21.37 -16.84
C PRO A 165 -8.04 -22.00 -15.64
N LYS A 166 -9.23 -21.48 -15.31
CA LYS A 166 -10.04 -21.91 -14.15
C LYS A 166 -10.35 -23.42 -14.12
N ASN A 167 -10.24 -24.12 -15.25
CA ASN A 167 -10.55 -25.55 -15.39
C ASN A 167 -9.34 -26.47 -15.12
N PHE A 168 -8.37 -26.04 -14.32
CA PHE A 168 -7.22 -26.88 -13.97
C PHE A 168 -7.58 -28.02 -12.98
N GLU A 169 -8.64 -27.84 -12.18
CA GLU A 169 -8.99 -28.71 -11.05
C GLU A 169 -9.86 -29.95 -11.39
N SER A 170 -10.45 -30.06 -12.58
CA SER A 170 -11.46 -31.10 -12.86
C SER A 170 -10.91 -32.52 -13.12
N ARG A 171 -9.67 -32.87 -12.73
CA ARG A 171 -9.11 -34.23 -12.98
C ARG A 171 -8.17 -34.77 -11.89
N ARG A 172 -8.67 -35.03 -10.68
CA ARG A 172 -8.12 -36.15 -9.88
C ARG A 172 -8.42 -37.54 -10.47
N HIS A 173 -9.21 -37.61 -11.54
CA HIS A 173 -9.39 -38.84 -12.33
C HIS A 173 -9.36 -38.54 -13.84
N PRO A 174 -8.27 -38.84 -14.56
CA PRO A 174 -8.31 -38.88 -16.00
C PRO A 174 -9.06 -40.16 -16.43
N SER A 175 -10.38 -40.05 -16.64
CA SER A 175 -11.05 -40.98 -17.55
C SER A 175 -10.44 -40.78 -18.92
N LYS A 176 -9.75 -41.83 -19.39
CA LYS A 176 -9.02 -41.92 -20.65
C LYS A 176 -9.94 -41.68 -21.87
N SER A 177 -10.27 -40.43 -22.20
CA SER A 177 -10.83 -40.09 -23.52
C SER A 177 -11.06 -38.59 -23.78
N GLN A 178 -11.05 -37.70 -22.77
CA GLN A 178 -11.19 -36.26 -23.03
C GLN A 178 -9.82 -35.61 -23.30
N SER A 179 -9.41 -35.68 -24.56
CA SER A 179 -8.56 -34.73 -25.28
C SER A 179 -7.49 -33.96 -24.47
N GLN A 180 -6.25 -34.44 -24.53
CA GLN A 180 -5.03 -33.66 -24.26
C GLN A 180 -4.89 -32.43 -25.18
N SER A 181 -5.66 -32.35 -26.29
CA SER A 181 -5.55 -31.29 -27.30
C SER A 181 -6.02 -29.91 -26.85
N GLN A 182 -6.84 -29.80 -25.79
CA GLN A 182 -7.30 -28.49 -25.29
C GLN A 182 -6.24 -27.74 -24.46
N TYR A 183 -5.20 -28.45 -23.99
CA TYR A 183 -4.13 -27.89 -23.14
C TYR A 183 -2.80 -27.71 -23.88
N GLN A 184 -2.61 -28.38 -25.02
CA GLN A 184 -1.41 -28.17 -25.86
C GLN A 184 -1.34 -26.76 -26.47
N ASN A 185 -2.45 -26.03 -26.51
CA ASN A 185 -2.55 -24.69 -27.11
C ASN A 185 -2.78 -23.58 -26.08
N TYR A 186 -2.81 -23.88 -24.77
CA TYR A 186 -2.92 -22.83 -23.77
C TYR A 186 -1.57 -22.13 -23.61
N GLN A 187 -1.48 -20.91 -24.13
CA GLN A 187 -0.40 -19.99 -23.84
C GLN A 187 -0.88 -19.08 -22.70
N PRO A 188 -0.17 -19.03 -21.55
CA PRO A 188 -0.51 -18.07 -20.51
C PRO A 188 -0.45 -16.66 -21.08
N GLN A 189 -1.48 -15.86 -20.86
CA GLN A 189 -1.57 -14.52 -21.42
C GLN A 189 -0.73 -13.54 -20.59
N ALA A 190 -0.64 -13.75 -19.27
CA ALA A 190 0.36 -13.10 -18.43
C ALA A 190 1.20 -14.07 -17.58
N SER A 191 2.50 -13.80 -17.47
CA SER A 191 3.38 -14.46 -16.51
C SER A 191 4.50 -13.54 -16.01
N VAL A 192 4.89 -13.73 -14.76
CA VAL A 192 6.02 -13.05 -14.12
C VAL A 192 7.03 -14.09 -13.69
N LEU A 193 8.24 -13.96 -14.23
CA LEU A 193 9.37 -14.81 -13.94
C LEU A 193 10.45 -14.02 -13.21
N VAL A 194 11.15 -14.70 -12.33
CA VAL A 194 12.17 -14.13 -11.47
C VAL A 194 13.36 -15.07 -11.37
N ARG A 195 14.55 -14.49 -11.23
CA ARG A 195 15.79 -15.21 -10.93
C ARG A 195 16.73 -14.33 -10.12
N ASP A 196 17.77 -14.91 -9.56
CA ASP A 196 18.86 -14.12 -9.00
C ASP A 196 19.61 -13.42 -10.14
N SER A 197 19.86 -12.12 -9.95
CA SER A 197 20.74 -11.34 -10.82
C SER A 197 22.20 -11.75 -10.59
N ASP A 198 23.18 -10.95 -11.02
CA ASP A 198 24.61 -11.27 -10.82
C ASP A 198 24.96 -11.56 -9.37
N SER A 199 24.35 -10.82 -8.44
CA SER A 199 24.32 -11.10 -7.01
C SER A 199 23.04 -11.85 -6.60
N SER A 200 23.14 -12.79 -5.65
CA SER A 200 21.97 -13.43 -5.03
C SER A 200 21.09 -12.44 -4.25
N GLU A 201 21.62 -11.26 -3.95
CA GLU A 201 20.89 -10.21 -3.24
C GLU A 201 19.96 -9.38 -4.14
N GLN A 202 20.10 -9.53 -5.45
CA GLN A 202 19.35 -8.80 -6.44
C GLN A 202 18.58 -9.76 -7.33
N LYS A 203 17.47 -9.29 -7.90
CA LYS A 203 16.62 -10.12 -8.77
C LYS A 203 16.56 -9.55 -10.16
N ASP A 204 16.63 -10.41 -11.18
CA ASP A 204 16.15 -10.05 -12.52
C ASP A 204 14.69 -10.46 -12.63
N VAL A 205 13.88 -9.64 -13.31
CA VAL A 205 12.46 -9.92 -13.53
C VAL A 205 12.15 -9.89 -15.01
N MET A 206 11.33 -10.85 -15.45
CA MET A 206 10.76 -10.90 -16.79
C MET A 206 9.24 -10.97 -16.66
N ILE A 207 8.53 -10.10 -17.35
CA ILE A 207 7.08 -10.14 -17.46
C ILE A 207 6.76 -10.44 -18.93
N ILE A 208 5.97 -11.48 -19.16
CA ILE A 208 5.47 -11.85 -20.48
C ILE A 208 3.99 -11.50 -20.49
N LEU A 209 3.60 -10.66 -21.45
CA LEU A 209 2.22 -10.20 -21.69
C LEU A 209 1.89 -10.50 -23.14
N ASP A 210 1.16 -11.59 -23.39
CA ASP A 210 0.89 -12.14 -24.71
C ASP A 210 2.18 -12.35 -25.51
N ASN A 211 2.44 -11.49 -26.50
CA ASN A 211 3.64 -11.51 -27.34
C ASN A 211 4.70 -10.48 -26.91
N ASN A 212 4.42 -9.68 -25.90
CA ASN A 212 5.31 -8.63 -25.39
C ASN A 212 6.12 -9.13 -24.21
N VAL A 213 7.38 -8.70 -24.14
CA VAL A 213 8.28 -9.07 -23.05
C VAL A 213 8.89 -7.83 -22.43
N ILE A 214 8.76 -7.72 -21.12
CA ILE A 214 9.33 -6.66 -20.31
C ILE A 214 10.40 -7.27 -19.42
N TYR A 215 11.63 -6.80 -19.56
CA TYR A 215 12.76 -7.17 -18.71
C TYR A 215 13.11 -6.03 -17.77
N MET A 216 13.29 -6.36 -16.50
CA MET A 216 13.80 -5.44 -15.50
C MET A 216 15.06 -6.00 -14.87
N ARG A 217 16.09 -5.16 -14.77
CA ARG A 217 17.36 -5.48 -14.10
C ARG A 217 17.78 -4.37 -13.16
N PRO A 218 18.51 -4.66 -12.07
CA PRO A 218 19.03 -3.63 -11.18
C PRO A 218 19.97 -2.67 -11.93
N SER A 219 19.99 -1.39 -11.59
CA SER A 219 20.81 -0.39 -12.28
C SER A 219 22.28 -0.28 -11.79
N GLY A 220 22.75 -1.21 -10.92
CA GLY A 220 24.09 -1.19 -10.29
C GLY A 220 24.27 -0.08 -9.24
N SER A 221 25.06 -0.16 -8.16
CA SER A 221 25.84 -1.23 -7.51
C SER A 221 25.28 -1.48 -6.10
N SER A 222 25.67 -2.62 -5.53
CA SER A 222 25.27 -3.33 -4.31
C SER A 222 25.41 -2.60 -2.95
N SER A 223 25.25 -1.29 -2.89
CA SER A 223 25.19 -0.55 -1.62
C SER A 223 24.30 0.67 -1.77
N ARG A 224 23.03 0.53 -1.40
CA ARG A 224 22.20 1.71 -1.12
C ARG A 224 21.71 1.60 0.31
N SER A 225 22.46 2.33 1.15
CA SER A 225 22.07 2.84 2.46
C SER A 225 20.56 3.05 2.55
N SER A 226 19.99 2.68 3.69
CA SER A 226 18.61 2.90 4.13
C SER A 226 18.16 4.38 4.19
N SER A 227 18.89 5.29 3.54
CA SER A 227 18.56 6.70 3.37
C SER A 227 17.91 6.90 2.00
N ALA A 228 16.58 6.78 1.97
CA ALA A 228 15.73 7.03 0.83
C ALA A 228 15.78 8.51 0.40
N GLN A 229 16.52 8.80 -0.67
CA GLN A 229 16.37 10.04 -1.45
C GLN A 229 17.08 9.88 -2.80
N SER A 230 16.69 8.86 -3.57
CA SER A 230 17.07 8.79 -4.97
C SER A 230 15.80 8.83 -5.80
N ASN A 231 15.55 9.99 -6.41
CA ASN A 231 14.53 10.13 -7.46
C ASN A 231 14.92 9.37 -8.75
N SER A 232 16.03 8.63 -8.73
CA SER A 232 16.53 7.85 -9.85
C SER A 232 15.99 6.42 -9.77
N PRO A 233 15.52 5.86 -10.89
CA PRO A 233 15.09 4.47 -10.95
C PRO A 233 16.17 3.51 -10.44
N GLN A 234 15.77 2.58 -9.57
CA GLN A 234 16.65 1.52 -9.05
C GLN A 234 16.88 0.38 -10.04
N ALA A 235 16.23 0.48 -11.21
CA ALA A 235 16.25 -0.56 -12.22
C ALA A 235 16.15 0.00 -13.64
N ASN A 236 16.75 -0.75 -14.55
CA ASN A 236 16.68 -0.57 -15.98
C ASN A 236 15.53 -1.40 -16.53
N ILE A 237 14.72 -0.81 -17.42
CA ILE A 237 13.63 -1.49 -18.11
C ILE A 237 13.98 -1.65 -19.59
N GLN A 238 13.72 -2.85 -20.11
CA GLN A 238 13.71 -3.12 -21.54
C GLN A 238 12.34 -3.68 -21.93
N ILE A 239 11.71 -3.11 -22.95
CA ILE A 239 10.42 -3.56 -23.49
C ILE A 239 10.68 -4.03 -24.92
N ASN A 240 10.36 -5.30 -25.21
CA ASN A 240 10.60 -5.92 -26.52
C ASN A 240 12.06 -5.74 -27.02
N GLY A 241 13.02 -5.81 -26.09
CA GLY A 241 14.44 -5.64 -26.35
C GLY A 241 14.93 -4.19 -26.45
N GLN A 242 14.03 -3.19 -26.43
CA GLN A 242 14.39 -1.78 -26.46
C GLN A 242 14.46 -1.19 -25.05
N GLN A 243 15.57 -0.52 -24.73
CA GLN A 243 15.73 0.19 -23.47
C GLN A 243 14.77 1.39 -23.42
N VAL A 244 14.02 1.52 -22.32
CA VAL A 244 13.12 2.67 -22.11
C VAL A 244 13.56 3.50 -20.90
N SER A 245 13.26 4.79 -20.92
CA SER A 245 13.52 5.69 -19.79
C SER A 245 12.33 5.71 -18.84
N VAL A 246 12.62 5.81 -17.53
CA VAL A 246 11.59 5.87 -16.49
C VAL A 246 11.66 7.21 -15.78
N SER A 247 10.49 7.77 -15.50
CA SER A 247 10.32 9.03 -14.78
C SER A 247 9.56 8.80 -13.47
N SER A 248 9.91 9.55 -12.43
CA SER A 248 9.12 9.65 -11.20
C SER A 248 8.07 10.75 -11.22
N LYS A 249 8.05 11.57 -12.29
CA LYS A 249 7.15 12.72 -12.43
C LYS A 249 5.97 12.45 -13.34
N SER A 250 6.04 11.41 -14.17
CA SER A 250 5.03 11.08 -15.17
C SER A 250 5.00 9.58 -15.39
N PHE A 251 3.79 9.02 -15.52
CA PHE A 251 3.64 7.67 -16.02
C PHE A 251 3.88 7.65 -17.53
N GLN A 252 4.48 6.55 -17.99
CA GLN A 252 4.69 6.26 -19.40
C GLN A 252 3.80 5.10 -19.81
N LYS A 253 3.45 5.04 -21.10
CA LYS A 253 2.66 3.97 -21.69
C LYS A 253 3.37 3.40 -22.91
N GLN A 254 3.15 2.12 -23.19
CA GLN A 254 3.40 1.53 -24.51
C GLN A 254 2.09 0.97 -25.03
N TYR A 255 1.96 0.98 -26.35
CA TYR A 255 0.76 0.59 -27.06
C TYR A 255 1.05 -0.62 -27.94
N ASP A 256 0.05 -1.47 -28.10
CA ASP A 256 0.09 -2.59 -29.03
C ASP A 256 -0.30 -2.13 -30.45
N SER A 257 -0.44 -3.11 -31.36
CA SER A 257 -0.84 -2.86 -32.74
C SER A 257 -2.25 -2.28 -32.89
N ASP A 258 -3.12 -2.52 -31.91
CA ASP A 258 -4.51 -2.06 -31.89
C ASP A 258 -4.64 -0.68 -31.23
N ASN A 259 -3.51 -0.06 -30.87
CA ASN A 259 -3.40 1.22 -30.18
C ASN A 259 -3.99 1.19 -28.75
N ASP A 260 -4.07 0.02 -28.15
CA ASP A 260 -4.42 -0.16 -26.75
C ASP A 260 -3.15 -0.19 -25.89
N ALA A 261 -3.21 0.46 -24.73
CA ALA A 261 -2.05 0.55 -23.84
C ALA A 261 -1.80 -0.78 -23.12
N PHE A 262 -0.91 -1.63 -23.64
CA PHE A 262 -0.65 -2.94 -23.01
C PHE A 262 0.18 -2.83 -21.72
N VAL A 263 0.97 -1.77 -21.54
CA VAL A 263 1.73 -1.54 -20.30
C VAL A 263 1.86 -0.07 -19.96
N GLN A 264 1.80 0.22 -18.67
CA GLN A 264 2.05 1.52 -18.07
C GLN A 264 3.15 1.37 -17.01
N TYR A 265 4.06 2.33 -16.91
CA TYR A 265 5.17 2.24 -15.95
C TYR A 265 5.67 3.60 -15.47
N TYR A 266 6.15 3.65 -14.24
CA TYR A 266 6.76 4.82 -13.61
C TYR A 266 7.65 4.43 -12.43
N ALA A 267 8.48 5.38 -11.98
CA ALA A 267 9.27 5.22 -10.76
C ALA A 267 8.54 5.86 -9.58
N LEU A 268 8.47 5.14 -8.46
CA LEU A 268 8.04 5.68 -7.19
C LEU A 268 9.11 6.63 -6.63
N PRO A 269 8.76 7.51 -5.66
CA PRO A 269 9.74 8.36 -4.98
C PRO A 269 10.89 7.59 -4.29
N SER A 270 10.67 6.32 -3.96
CA SER A 270 11.70 5.41 -3.44
C SER A 270 12.72 4.95 -4.50
N GLY A 271 12.44 5.21 -5.78
CA GLY A 271 13.18 4.69 -6.93
C GLY A 271 12.71 3.29 -7.38
N ALA A 272 11.82 2.64 -6.64
CA ALA A 272 11.19 1.39 -7.06
C ALA A 272 10.31 1.62 -8.30
N LEU A 273 10.29 0.66 -9.21
CA LEU A 273 9.47 0.68 -10.40
C LEU A 273 8.08 0.13 -10.09
N ARG A 274 7.06 0.75 -10.67
CA ARG A 274 5.68 0.24 -10.69
C ARG A 274 5.24 0.08 -12.13
N ILE A 275 4.76 -1.11 -12.46
CA ILE A 275 4.29 -1.52 -13.78
C ILE A 275 2.84 -1.97 -13.65
N PHE A 276 1.99 -1.50 -14.54
CA PHE A 276 0.60 -1.88 -14.63
C PHE A 276 0.28 -2.33 -16.05
N ALA A 277 -0.23 -3.55 -16.20
CA ALA A 277 -0.68 -4.13 -17.45
C ALA A 277 -2.22 -4.17 -17.45
N PRO A 278 -2.90 -3.13 -17.96
CA PRO A 278 -4.35 -2.97 -17.81
C PRO A 278 -5.16 -4.06 -18.52
N GLN A 279 -4.62 -4.66 -19.59
CA GLN A 279 -5.29 -5.75 -20.33
C GLN A 279 -5.38 -7.05 -19.52
N HIS A 280 -4.50 -7.21 -18.52
CA HIS A 280 -4.37 -8.42 -17.70
C HIS A 280 -4.71 -8.16 -16.22
N ASP A 281 -5.13 -6.93 -15.88
CA ASP A 281 -5.32 -6.48 -14.49
C ASP A 281 -4.14 -6.82 -13.57
N LEU A 282 -2.93 -6.78 -14.13
CA LEU A 282 -1.70 -7.21 -13.46
C LEU A 282 -0.88 -6.00 -13.04
N GLU A 283 -0.55 -5.92 -11.76
CA GLU A 283 0.35 -4.90 -11.23
C GLU A 283 1.60 -5.53 -10.63
N VAL A 284 2.76 -4.97 -11.01
CA VAL A 284 4.07 -5.43 -10.54
C VAL A 284 4.87 -4.24 -10.00
N GLN A 285 5.41 -4.40 -8.80
CA GLN A 285 6.36 -3.46 -8.20
C GLN A 285 7.73 -4.13 -8.03
N TYR A 286 8.80 -3.43 -8.36
CA TYR A 286 10.16 -3.97 -8.35
C TYR A 286 11.18 -2.91 -7.88
N ASP A 287 12.03 -3.27 -6.91
CA ASP A 287 13.00 -2.34 -6.30
C ASP A 287 14.48 -2.71 -6.59
N GLY A 288 14.72 -3.74 -7.41
CA GLY A 288 16.05 -4.27 -7.69
C GLY A 288 16.44 -5.45 -6.79
N THR A 289 15.95 -5.50 -5.56
CA THR A 289 16.22 -6.57 -4.57
C THR A 289 15.09 -7.58 -4.47
N GLY A 290 13.87 -7.15 -4.80
CA GLY A 290 12.69 -8.00 -4.80
C GLY A 290 11.63 -7.50 -5.76
N VAL A 291 10.65 -8.37 -6.00
CA VAL A 291 9.48 -8.14 -6.83
C VAL A 291 8.22 -8.48 -6.05
N LYS A 292 7.18 -7.68 -6.26
CA LYS A 292 5.84 -7.85 -5.69
C LYS A 292 4.81 -7.82 -6.81
N VAL A 293 3.95 -8.83 -6.85
CA VAL A 293 2.76 -8.89 -7.72
C VAL A 293 1.54 -8.59 -6.84
N LEU A 294 0.66 -7.71 -7.33
CA LEU A 294 -0.62 -7.38 -6.70
C LEU A 294 -1.77 -7.92 -7.54
#